data_AF-A0A2S2N3W2-F1
#
_entry.id   AF-A0A2S2N3W2-F1
#
_cell.length_a   1.000
_cell.length_b   1.000
_cell.length_c   1.000
_cell.angle_alpha   90.00
_cell.angle_beta   90.00
_cell.angle_gamma   90.00
#
_symmetry.space_group_name_H-M   'P 1'
#
loop_
_entity.id
_entity.type
_entity.pdbx_description
1 polymer ?
#
loop_
_entity_poly.entity_id
_entity_poly.type
_entity_poly.pdbx_seq_one_letter_code
_entity_poly.pdbx_strand_id
1 'polypeptide(L)'
;SEPTTPKSAKCEGEIFTFERPGGEGEDVLGELEYDKVPFSSLRRTLDQRRALVMQLFQEHGFFPSAQATAAFQARFADIFPTKLCLQLKIREVRQKIMQAATPTDPAPPTEPDGP
;
A
#
# COMPACT_ATOMS: atom_id res chain seq x y z
N SER A 1 33.13 7.87 -32.06
CA SER A 1 32.53 6.55 -32.32
C SER A 1 32.05 5.97 -31.01
N GLU A 2 30.73 5.95 -30.85
CA GLU A 2 29.99 5.63 -29.63
C GLU A 2 29.80 4.10 -29.46
N PRO A 3 29.81 3.55 -28.23
CA PRO A 3 29.26 2.23 -27.97
C PRO A 3 27.79 2.32 -27.53
N THR A 4 27.00 1.44 -28.14
CA THR A 4 25.54 1.35 -28.19
C THR A 4 24.89 0.84 -26.89
N THR A 5 23.73 1.41 -26.52
CA THR A 5 22.81 0.88 -25.51
C THR A 5 21.96 -0.28 -26.07
N PRO A 6 21.69 -1.36 -25.32
CA PRO A 6 20.69 -2.34 -25.72
C PRO A 6 19.26 -1.83 -25.45
N LYS A 7 18.42 -1.95 -26.48
CA LYS A 7 16.99 -1.61 -26.52
C LYS A 7 16.16 -2.41 -25.52
N SER A 8 15.22 -1.71 -24.90
CA SER A 8 14.10 -2.23 -24.11
C SER A 8 13.35 -3.34 -24.85
N ALA A 9 13.28 -4.52 -24.23
CA ALA A 9 12.38 -5.59 -24.65
C ALA A 9 10.95 -5.20 -24.26
N LYS A 10 10.07 -5.09 -25.27
CA LYS A 10 8.63 -4.96 -25.12
C LYS A 10 8.08 -6.37 -24.86
N CYS A 11 7.62 -6.64 -23.65
CA CYS A 11 6.91 -7.88 -23.36
C CYS A 11 5.53 -7.81 -24.01
N GLU A 12 5.39 -8.56 -25.10
CA GLU A 12 4.12 -9.03 -25.65
C GLU A 12 3.33 -9.75 -24.56
N GLY A 13 2.09 -9.33 -24.36
CA GLY A 13 1.11 -10.00 -23.51
C GLY A 13 -0.27 -9.70 -24.08
N GLU A 14 -0.89 -10.73 -24.66
CA GLU A 14 -2.22 -10.75 -25.27
C GLU A 14 -3.23 -9.84 -24.56
N ILE A 15 -3.73 -8.86 -25.31
CA ILE A 15 -4.96 -8.16 -24.99
C ILE A 15 -6.08 -9.20 -25.07
N PHE A 16 -6.71 -9.51 -23.94
CA PHE A 16 -7.98 -10.21 -23.92
C PHE A 16 -9.01 -9.28 -24.58
N THR A 17 -9.20 -9.43 -25.88
CA THR A 17 -10.21 -8.72 -26.65
C THR A 17 -11.58 -9.19 -26.18
N PHE A 18 -12.18 -8.47 -25.24
CA PHE A 18 -13.61 -8.61 -25.00
C PHE A 18 -14.34 -7.79 -26.06
N GLU A 19 -15.13 -8.49 -26.87
CA GLU A 19 -15.95 -7.98 -27.96
C GLU A 19 -16.75 -6.74 -27.51
N ARG A 20 -16.45 -5.59 -28.10
CA ARG A 20 -17.17 -4.32 -27.90
C ARG A 20 -18.22 -4.18 -29.01
N PRO A 21 -19.53 -4.22 -28.72
CA PRO A 21 -20.50 -3.61 -29.61
C PRO A 21 -20.42 -2.09 -29.43
N GLY A 22 -20.47 -1.39 -30.56
CA GLY A 22 -20.31 0.06 -30.67
C GLY A 22 -21.35 0.88 -29.91
N GLY A 23 -21.06 2.17 -29.78
CA GLY A 23 -21.93 3.14 -29.15
C GLY A 23 -21.13 4.38 -28.78
N GLU A 24 -21.25 5.41 -29.62
CA GLU A 24 -20.73 6.75 -29.43
C GLU A 24 -21.55 7.50 -28.37
N GLY A 25 -20.97 8.58 -27.82
CA GLY A 25 -21.75 9.71 -27.33
C GLY A 25 -21.95 9.82 -25.82
N GLU A 26 -21.44 10.93 -25.29
CA GLU A 26 -22.18 11.86 -24.42
C GLU A 26 -22.43 11.50 -22.94
N ASP A 27 -22.05 12.44 -22.08
CA ASP A 27 -22.51 12.67 -20.70
C ASP A 27 -23.88 12.03 -20.34
N VAL A 28 -23.86 10.92 -19.61
CA VAL A 28 -25.01 10.46 -18.80
C VAL A 28 -24.53 10.03 -17.41
N LEU A 29 -24.71 10.97 -16.49
CA LEU A 29 -24.88 10.80 -15.07
C LEU A 29 -25.88 9.66 -14.75
N GLY A 30 -25.44 8.69 -13.94
CA GLY A 30 -26.32 7.82 -13.14
C GLY A 30 -26.44 6.39 -13.61
N GLU A 31 -26.33 5.45 -12.66
CA GLU A 31 -26.87 4.08 -12.77
C GLU A 31 -26.13 3.09 -13.68
N LEU A 32 -24.82 2.90 -13.45
CA LEU A 32 -24.33 1.52 -13.39
C LEU A 32 -23.97 1.26 -11.95
N GLU A 33 -24.96 0.68 -11.26
CA GLU A 33 -24.92 -0.04 -10.01
C GLU A 33 -23.56 -0.75 -9.82
N TYR A 34 -22.56 0.00 -9.35
CA TYR A 34 -21.36 -0.56 -8.71
C TYR A 34 -21.87 -1.12 -7.39
N ASP A 35 -22.48 -2.30 -7.49
CA ASP A 35 -22.96 -3.14 -6.40
C ASP A 35 -21.92 -3.11 -5.28
N LYS A 36 -22.19 -2.24 -4.32
CA LYS A 36 -21.81 -2.24 -2.91
C LYS A 36 -20.64 -3.16 -2.56
N VAL A 37 -19.52 -2.94 -3.21
CA VAL A 37 -18.27 -3.67 -3.00
C VAL A 37 -17.94 -3.54 -1.51
N PRO A 38 -17.51 -4.60 -0.79
CA PRO A 38 -17.26 -4.60 0.67
C PRO A 38 -16.09 -3.70 1.11
N PHE A 39 -15.73 -2.72 0.29
CA PHE A 39 -14.76 -1.68 0.55
C PHE A 39 -15.03 -0.97 1.88
N SER A 40 -16.29 -0.75 2.28
CA SER A 40 -16.59 -0.10 3.56
C SER A 40 -16.30 -1.00 4.78
N SER A 41 -16.62 -2.30 4.72
CA SER A 41 -16.42 -3.23 5.86
C SER A 41 -14.98 -3.71 5.98
N LEU A 42 -14.37 -4.09 4.84
CA LEU A 42 -12.98 -4.54 4.82
C LEU A 42 -12.02 -3.37 5.08
N ARG A 43 -12.24 -2.18 4.49
CA ARG A 43 -11.41 -1.01 4.85
C ARG A 43 -11.57 -0.64 6.31
N ARG A 44 -12.80 -0.64 6.86
CA ARG A 44 -13.01 -0.40 8.30
C ARG A 44 -12.21 -1.37 9.16
N THR A 45 -12.26 -2.66 8.83
CA THR A 45 -11.54 -3.69 9.59
C THR A 45 -10.02 -3.48 9.53
N LEU A 46 -9.48 -3.17 8.35
CA LEU A 46 -8.06 -2.89 8.16
C LEU A 46 -7.63 -1.60 8.88
N ASP A 47 -8.45 -0.56 8.83
CA ASP A 47 -8.19 0.70 9.50
C ASP A 47 -8.21 0.54 11.02
N GLN A 48 -9.18 -0.19 11.57
CA GLN A 48 -9.21 -0.54 12.99
C GLN A 48 -7.93 -1.25 13.44
N ARG A 49 -7.49 -2.27 12.68
CA ARG A 49 -6.22 -2.97 12.95
C ARG A 49 -5.03 -2.03 12.94
N ARG A 50 -5.00 -1.08 11.99
CA ARG A 50 -3.93 -0.08 11.88
C ARG A 50 -3.95 0.87 13.06
N ALA A 51 -5.12 1.39 13.44
CA ALA A 51 -5.29 2.29 14.57
C ALA A 51 -4.76 1.67 15.87
N LEU A 52 -5.07 0.39 16.11
CA LEU A 52 -4.55 -0.35 17.27
C LEU A 52 -3.02 -0.44 17.27
N VAL A 53 -2.39 -0.77 16.14
CA VAL A 53 -0.93 -0.82 16.06
C VAL A 53 -0.29 0.55 16.16
N MET A 54 -0.93 1.60 15.64
CA MET A 54 -0.48 2.99 15.83
C MET A 54 -0.51 3.39 17.30
N GLN A 55 -1.55 3.00 18.04
CA GLN A 55 -1.62 3.23 19.49
C GLN A 55 -0.48 2.50 20.21
N LEU A 56 -0.23 1.22 19.87
CA LEU A 56 0.89 0.46 20.44
C LEU A 56 2.24 1.17 20.22
N PHE A 57 2.43 1.78 19.04
CA PHE A 57 3.64 2.54 18.73
C PHE A 57 3.75 3.87 19.47
N GLN A 58 2.63 4.51 19.81
CA GLN A 58 2.65 5.71 20.66
C GLN A 58 3.04 5.37 22.10
N GLU A 59 2.61 4.22 22.63
CA GLU A 59 2.92 3.82 24.01
C GLU A 59 4.33 3.25 24.18
N HIS A 60 4.78 2.38 23.25
CA HIS A 60 6.05 1.66 23.38
C HIS A 60 7.11 2.04 22.33
N GLY A 61 6.80 2.96 21.42
CA GLY A 61 7.64 3.29 20.27
C GLY A 61 7.52 2.29 19.12
N PHE A 62 8.29 2.52 18.05
CA PHE A 62 8.32 1.66 16.85
C PHE A 62 8.86 0.23 17.10
N PHE A 63 9.41 -0.02 18.28
CA PHE A 63 9.96 -1.31 18.67
C PHE A 63 9.40 -1.76 20.03
N PRO A 64 8.14 -2.21 20.08
CA PRO A 64 7.54 -2.70 21.32
C PRO A 64 8.23 -3.98 21.80
N SER A 65 8.30 -4.17 23.12
CA SER A 65 8.89 -5.37 23.72
C SER A 65 8.03 -6.63 23.51
N ALA A 66 8.63 -7.81 23.71
CA ALA A 66 7.90 -9.09 23.62
C ALA A 66 6.76 -9.18 24.64
N GLN A 67 6.94 -8.59 25.82
CA GLN A 67 5.90 -8.53 26.85
C GLN A 67 4.75 -7.60 26.44
N ALA A 68 5.07 -6.41 25.91
CA ALA A 68 4.08 -5.45 25.44
C ALA A 68 3.21 -6.04 24.32
N THR A 69 3.84 -6.65 23.31
CA THR A 69 3.13 -7.30 22.20
C THR A 69 2.30 -8.51 22.64
N ALA A 70 2.78 -9.30 23.60
CA ALA A 70 2.02 -10.42 24.16
C ALA A 70 0.77 -9.96 24.92
N ALA A 71 0.90 -8.94 25.78
CA ALA A 71 -0.23 -8.36 26.49
C ALA A 71 -1.23 -7.70 25.55
N PHE A 72 -0.74 -7.00 24.53
CA PHE A 72 -1.58 -6.36 23.51
C PHE A 72 -2.36 -7.39 22.68
N GLN A 73 -1.70 -8.48 22.25
CA GLN A 73 -2.38 -9.55 21.52
C GLN A 73 -3.46 -10.22 22.37
N ALA A 74 -3.19 -10.49 23.65
CA ALA A 74 -4.18 -11.09 24.55
C ALA A 74 -5.41 -10.20 24.74
N ARG A 75 -5.22 -8.87 24.80
CA ARG A 75 -6.31 -7.89 24.91
C ARG A 75 -7.12 -7.73 23.61
N PHE A 76 -6.49 -7.92 22.46
CA PHE A 76 -7.11 -7.75 21.14
C PHE A 76 -7.14 -9.07 20.35
N ALA A 77 -7.39 -10.19 21.03
CA ALA A 77 -7.34 -11.53 20.44
C ALA A 77 -8.38 -11.70 19.32
N ASP A 78 -9.54 -11.04 19.40
CA ASP A 78 -10.57 -11.03 18.36
C ASP A 78 -10.10 -10.36 17.05
N ILE A 79 -9.14 -9.45 17.14
CA ILE A 79 -8.57 -8.73 16.00
C ILE A 79 -7.29 -9.44 15.50
N PHE A 80 -6.46 -9.89 16.44
CA PHE A 80 -5.18 -10.56 16.22
C PHE A 80 -5.21 -11.96 16.87
N PRO A 81 -5.71 -12.98 16.16
CA PRO A 81 -5.92 -14.31 16.75
C PRO A 81 -4.61 -15.01 17.12
N THR A 82 -3.50 -14.63 16.48
CA THR A 82 -2.17 -15.19 16.75
C THR A 82 -1.13 -14.09 16.94
N LYS A 83 -0.10 -14.38 17.74
CA LYS A 83 1.06 -13.48 17.91
C LYS A 83 1.76 -13.17 16.58
N LEU A 84 1.81 -14.14 15.67
CA LEU A 84 2.38 -13.93 14.33
C LEU A 84 1.58 -12.87 13.54
N CYS A 85 0.24 -12.90 13.64
CA CYS A 85 -0.60 -11.92 12.96
C CYS A 85 -0.32 -10.48 13.44
N LEU A 86 -0.22 -10.29 14.76
CA LEU A 86 0.15 -9.00 15.34
C LEU A 86 1.56 -8.56 14.90
N GLN A 87 2.54 -9.48 14.95
CA GLN A 87 3.92 -9.19 14.59
C GLN A 87 4.07 -8.78 13.12
N LEU A 88 3.37 -9.46 12.21
CA LEU A 88 3.31 -9.09 10.80
C LEU A 88 2.68 -7.71 10.63
N LYS A 89 1.58 -7.42 11.34
CA LYS A 89 0.95 -6.10 11.27
C LYS A 89 1.86 -4.98 11.78
N ILE A 90 2.56 -5.21 12.89
CA ILE A 90 3.59 -4.28 13.42
C ILE A 90 4.66 -4.02 12.36
N ARG A 91 5.21 -5.08 11.73
CA ARG A 91 6.24 -4.93 10.69
C ARG A 91 5.73 -4.14 9.49
N GLU A 92 4.53 -4.45 9.00
CA GLU A 92 3.88 -3.77 7.88
C GLU A 92 3.71 -2.27 8.17
N VAL A 93 3.12 -1.94 9.33
CA VAL A 93 2.88 -0.53 9.70
C VAL A 93 4.19 0.23 9.88
N ARG A 94 5.19 -0.39 10.50
CA ARG A 94 6.52 0.23 10.67
C ARG A 94 7.18 0.51 9.33
N GLN A 95 7.19 -0.46 8.42
CA GLN A 95 7.75 -0.27 7.08
C GLN A 95 7.02 0.84 6.33
N LYS A 96 5.70 0.89 6.42
CA LYS A 96 4.88 1.93 5.77
C LYS A 96 5.16 3.32 6.32
N ILE A 97 5.33 3.46 7.64
CA ILE A 97 5.71 4.73 8.25
C ILE A 97 7.14 5.11 7.86
N MET A 98 8.08 4.16 7.87
CA MET A 98 9.47 4.42 7.50
C MET A 98 9.58 4.88 6.03
N GLN A 99 8.86 4.24 5.10
CA GLN A 99 8.80 4.67 3.70
C GLN A 99 8.16 6.06 3.53
N ALA A 100 7.18 6.42 4.35
CA ALA A 100 6.60 7.76 4.34
C ALA A 100 7.51 8.81 5.00
N ALA A 101 8.37 8.40 5.93
CA ALA A 101 9.31 9.25 6.65
C ALA A 101 10.66 9.41 5.94
N THR A 102 10.97 8.58 4.94
CA THR A 102 12.06 8.83 4.00
C THR A 102 11.50 9.69 2.86
N PRO A 103 11.64 11.03 2.87
CA PRO A 103 11.50 11.76 1.62
C PRO A 103 12.60 11.20 0.70
N THR A 104 12.20 10.53 -0.38
CA THR A 104 13.07 10.41 -1.54
C THR A 104 13.41 11.82 -1.95
N ASP A 105 14.58 12.30 -1.53
CA ASP A 105 15.28 13.42 -2.10
C ASP A 105 15.47 13.09 -3.59
N PRO A 106 14.75 13.74 -4.52
CA PRO A 106 15.12 13.61 -5.92
C PRO A 106 16.50 14.24 -6.04
N ALA A 107 17.50 13.40 -6.31
CA ALA A 107 18.89 13.81 -6.53
C ALA A 107 18.93 15.14 -7.31
N PRO A 108 19.72 16.14 -6.87
CA PRO A 108 19.81 17.40 -7.58
C PRO A 108 20.29 17.12 -9.01
N PRO A 109 19.63 17.66 -10.05
CA PRO A 109 20.16 17.60 -11.40
C PRO A 109 21.54 18.25 -11.35
N THR A 110 22.57 17.47 -11.63
CA THR A 110 23.90 18.00 -11.95
C THR A 110 23.74 18.89 -13.17
N GLU A 111 23.60 20.18 -12.94
CA GLU A 111 23.79 21.23 -13.94
C GLU A 111 25.22 21.07 -14.49
N PRO A 112 25.41 20.81 -15.80
CA PRO A 112 26.71 21.04 -16.40
C PRO A 112 26.85 22.56 -16.59
N ASP A 113 27.48 23.20 -15.59
CA ASP A 113 27.98 24.57 -15.71
C ASP A 113 29.18 24.60 -16.66
N GLY A 114 28.88 24.98 -17.92
CA GLY A 114 29.72 25.80 -18.81
C GLY A 114 30.98 25.20 -19.44
N PRO A 115 31.72 26.00 -20.23
CA PRO A 115 31.36 27.23 -20.95
C PRO A 115 31.06 27.03 -22.46
#